data_AF-A0A6L9J024-F1
#
_entry.id   AF-A0A6L9J024-F1
#
_cell.length_a   1.000
_cell.length_b   1.000
_cell.length_c   1.000
_cell.angle_alpha   90.00
_cell.angle_beta   90.00
_cell.angle_gamma   90.00
#
_symmetry.space_group_name_H-M   'P 1'
#
loop_
_entity.id
_entity.type
_entity.pdbx_description
1 polymer ?
#
loop_
_entity_poly.entity_id
_entity_poly.type
_entity_poly.pdbx_seq_one_letter_code
_entity_poly.pdbx_strand_id
1 'polypeptide(L)' 'DDDGDDDDGDDDDDGDDDDDVVTITGTVEALEPDIIIAGVIVAPAGAFNPSTLNIGDQVILTGVWLNETTIRALSLTVIG' A
#
# COMPACT_ATOMS: atom_id res chain seq x y z
N ASP A 1 33.35 -31.43 33.43
CA ASP A 1 32.79 -30.11 33.76
C ASP A 1 32.81 -29.33 32.45
N ASP A 2 31.84 -29.68 31.60
CA ASP A 2 31.66 -29.18 30.25
C ASP A 2 30.15 -28.94 30.16
N ASP A 3 29.74 -27.81 30.71
CA ASP A 3 28.35 -27.43 30.80
C ASP A 3 28.26 -26.20 29.90
N GLY A 4 28.09 -26.51 28.61
CA GLY A 4 28.13 -25.57 27.51
C GLY A 4 26.93 -24.63 27.44
N ASP A 5 27.23 -23.49 26.82
CA ASP A 5 26.40 -22.76 25.85
C ASP A 5 24.94 -22.51 26.24
N ASP A 6 24.74 -21.52 27.12
CA ASP A 6 23.51 -20.73 27.12
C ASP A 6 23.65 -19.63 26.04
N ASP A 7 23.49 -20.05 24.77
CA ASP A 7 23.15 -19.17 23.65
C ASP A 7 21.63 -18.95 23.72
N ASP A 8 21.21 -18.04 24.62
CA ASP A 8 19.86 -17.48 24.61
C ASP A 8 19.77 -16.55 23.41
N GLY A 9 19.64 -17.17 22.23
CA GLY A 9 19.55 -16.52 20.94
C GLY A 9 18.50 -15.42 20.95
N ASP A 10 18.90 -14.29 20.37
CA ASP A 10 18.08 -13.15 20.07
C ASP A 10 16.74 -13.59 19.43
N ASP A 11 15.65 -13.55 20.21
CA ASP A 11 14.31 -13.36 19.65
C ASP A 11 14.21 -11.88 19.24
N ASP A 12 14.92 -11.53 18.17
CA ASP A 12 14.56 -10.41 17.30
C ASP A 12 13.24 -10.81 16.60
N ASP A 13 12.15 -10.89 17.36
CA ASP A 13 10.81 -10.70 16.79
C ASP A 13 10.73 -9.20 16.49
N ASP A 14 11.37 -8.81 15.39
CA ASP A 14 11.14 -7.56 14.68
C ASP A 14 9.63 -7.49 14.46
N GLY A 15 8.94 -6.87 15.44
CA GLY A 15 7.56 -6.50 15.34
C GLY A 15 7.43 -5.65 14.09
N ASP A 16 7.05 -6.32 13.02
CA ASP A 16 6.71 -5.76 11.73
C ASP A 16 5.47 -4.91 11.97
N ASP A 17 5.68 -3.69 12.50
CA ASP A 17 4.71 -2.59 12.55
C ASP A 17 4.35 -2.12 11.10
N ASP A 18 4.42 -3.03 10.11
CA ASP A 18 3.77 -2.97 8.82
C ASP A 18 2.29 -3.34 8.99
N ASP A 19 1.59 -2.70 9.93
CA ASP A 19 0.14 -2.90 10.10
C ASP A 19 -0.57 -2.46 8.79
N ASP A 20 -0.79 -3.47 7.95
CA ASP A 20 -1.56 -3.56 6.72
C ASP A 20 -1.13 -2.67 5.54
N VAL A 21 0.18 -2.59 5.25
CA VAL A 21 0.63 -2.07 3.96
C VAL A 21 0.22 -3.03 2.84
N VAL A 22 -0.72 -2.59 2.00
CA VAL A 22 -1.22 -3.33 0.84
C VAL A 22 -0.64 -2.76 -0.44
N THR A 23 -0.34 -3.65 -1.40
CA THR A 23 -0.08 -3.27 -2.78
C THR A 23 -1.12 -3.90 -3.68
N ILE A 24 -1.85 -3.07 -4.43
CA ILE A 24 -2.83 -3.51 -5.42
C ILE A 24 -2.39 -3.06 -6.81
N THR A 25 -2.66 -3.90 -7.80
CA THR A 25 -2.53 -3.53 -9.22
C THR A 25 -3.91 -3.46 -9.82
N GLY A 26 -4.24 -2.35 -10.47
CA GLY A 26 -5.59 -2.12 -10.98
C GLY A 26 -5.63 -1.09 -12.09
N THR A 27 -6.82 -0.90 -12.66
CA THR A 27 -7.08 0.14 -13.66
C THR A 27 -7.73 1.33 -12.98
N VAL A 28 -7.36 2.55 -13.39
CA VAL A 28 -8.02 3.79 -12.96
C VAL A 28 -9.42 3.85 -13.57
N GLU A 29 -10.43 3.93 -12.71
CA GLU A 29 -11.85 3.97 -13.10
C GLU A 29 -12.43 5.38 -13.00
N ALA A 30 -11.98 6.18 -12.02
CA ALA A 30 -12.40 7.56 -11.81
C ALA A 30 -11.25 8.40 -11.23
N LEU A 31 -11.29 9.72 -11.47
CA LEU A 31 -10.27 10.68 -11.00
C LEU A 31 -10.83 11.88 -10.24
N GLU A 32 -12.13 12.19 -10.39
CA GLU A 32 -12.79 13.28 -9.67
C GLU A 32 -14.25 12.89 -9.36
N PRO A 33 -14.78 13.23 -8.16
CA PRO A 33 -14.12 13.93 -7.06
C PRO A 33 -13.12 13.06 -6.27
N ASP A 34 -13.17 11.75 -6.45
CA ASP A 34 -12.30 10.76 -5.82
C ASP A 34 -11.58 9.92 -6.87
N ILE A 35 -10.38 9.45 -6.55
CA ILE A 35 -9.64 8.51 -7.39
C ILE A 35 -10.12 7.09 -7.06
N ILE A 36 -10.55 6.33 -8.07
CA ILE A 36 -11.00 4.95 -7.92
C ILE A 36 -10.10 4.04 -8.76
N ILE A 37 -9.55 2.99 -8.15
CA ILE A 37 -8.69 2.00 -8.80
C ILE A 37 -9.20 0.61 -8.45
N ALA A 38 -9.56 -0.21 -9.44
CA ALA A 38 -10.08 -1.56 -9.21
C ALA A 38 -11.20 -1.63 -8.13
N GLY A 39 -12.10 -0.63 -8.10
CA GLY A 39 -13.19 -0.54 -7.14
C GLY A 39 -12.84 0.00 -5.74
N VAL A 40 -11.59 0.37 -5.46
CA VAL A 40 -11.20 1.00 -4.18
C VAL A 40 -11.01 2.51 -4.31
N ILE A 41 -11.38 3.23 -3.26
CA ILE A 41 -11.20 4.67 -3.13
C ILE A 41 -9.79 4.96 -2.64
N VAL A 42 -9.10 5.87 -3.33
CA VAL A 42 -7.73 6.26 -3.02
C VAL A 42 -7.73 7.62 -2.33
N ALA A 43 -7.23 7.65 -1.09
CA ALA A 43 -7.22 8.84 -0.26
C ALA A 43 -5.80 9.29 0.16
N PRO A 44 -5.55 10.60 0.26
CA PRO A 44 -6.39 11.67 -0.28
C PRO A 44 -6.26 11.72 -1.81
N ALA A 45 -7.38 11.95 -2.52
CA ALA A 45 -7.38 12.04 -3.99
C ALA A 45 -6.40 13.10 -4.52
N GLY A 46 -6.15 14.16 -3.74
CA GLY A 46 -5.20 15.22 -4.06
C GLY A 46 -3.72 14.90 -3.79
N ALA A 47 -3.37 13.74 -3.23
CA ALA A 47 -1.97 13.33 -3.08
C ALA A 47 -1.32 12.97 -4.42
N PHE A 48 -2.12 12.65 -5.44
CA PHE A 48 -1.63 12.32 -6.78
C PHE A 48 -2.01 13.42 -7.75
N ASN A 49 -1.09 13.73 -8.67
CA ASN A 49 -1.36 14.70 -9.71
C ASN A 49 -2.30 14.05 -10.75
N PRO A 50 -3.56 14.51 -10.90
CA PRO A 50 -4.49 13.94 -11.86
C PRO A 50 -4.03 14.16 -13.31
N SER A 51 -3.12 15.11 -13.55
CA SER A 51 -2.55 15.37 -14.88
C SER A 51 -1.61 14.27 -15.38
N THR A 52 -1.19 13.33 -14.52
CA THR A 52 -0.37 12.16 -14.90
C THR A 52 -1.16 10.86 -14.93
N LEU A 53 -2.46 10.89 -14.62
CA LEU A 53 -3.34 9.72 -14.61
C LEU A 53 -4.49 9.91 -15.59
N ASN A 54 -4.81 8.88 -16.36
CA ASN A 54 -5.98 8.84 -17.21
C ASN A 54 -6.89 7.68 -16.80
N ILE A 55 -8.19 7.84 -17.02
CA ILE A 55 -9.15 6.75 -16.87
C ILE A 55 -8.76 5.66 -17.88
N GLY A 56 -8.62 4.43 -17.40
CA GLY A 56 -8.14 3.30 -18.18
C GLY A 56 -6.65 2.98 -18.00
N ASP A 57 -5.87 3.84 -17.32
CA ASP A 57 -4.47 3.56 -17.05
C ASP A 57 -4.33 2.41 -16.05
N GLN A 58 -3.40 1.50 -16.32
CA GLN A 58 -3.04 0.46 -15.36
C GLN A 58 -1.98 1.01 -14.39
N VAL A 59 -2.20 0.80 -13.10
CA VAL A 59 -1.41 1.40 -12.03
C VAL A 59 -1.14 0.39 -10.91
N ILE A 60 -0.02 0.61 -10.21
CA ILE A 60 0.31 -0.06 -8.95
C ILE A 60 0.10 0.97 -7.84
N LEU A 61 -0.81 0.67 -6.92
CA LEU A 61 -1.09 1.46 -5.73
C LEU A 61 -0.54 0.72 -4.50
N THR A 62 0.31 1.39 -3.74
CA THR A 62 0.77 0.93 -2.42
C THR A 62 0.24 1.88 -1.37
N GLY A 63 -0.37 1.34 -0.32
CA GLY A 63 -0.99 2.14 0.73
C GLY A 63 -1.41 1.32 1.93
N VAL A 64 -2.17 1.93 2.83
CA VAL A 64 -2.73 1.27 4.02
C VAL A 64 -4.24 1.34 3.96
N TRP A 65 -4.93 0.25 4.28
CA TRP A 65 -6.39 0.26 4.35
C TRP A 65 -6.87 1.20 5.47
N LEU A 66 -7.72 2.16 5.12
CA LEU A 66 -8.43 2.98 6.10
C LEU A 66 -9.77 2.33 6.51
N ASN A 67 -10.36 1.56 5.60
CA ASN A 67 -11.59 0.78 5.77
C ASN A 67 -11.69 -0.25 4.62
N GLU A 68 -12.79 -1.00 4.53
CA GLU A 68 -13.00 -2.07 3.54
C GLU A 68 -12.97 -1.61 2.06
N THR A 69 -13.10 -0.30 1.80
CA THR A 69 -13.19 0.25 0.43
C THR A 69 -12.22 1.39 0.16
N THR A 70 -11.44 1.83 1.15
CA THR A 70 -10.59 3.02 1.05
C THR A 70 -9.17 2.72 1.46
N ILE A 71 -8.22 3.05 0.60
CA ILE A 71 -6.79 2.95 0.85
C ILE A 71 -6.22 4.35 1.00
N ARG A 72 -5.50 4.59 2.11
CA ARG A 72 -4.58 5.72 2.22
C ARG A 72 -3.35 5.42 1.40
N ALA A 73 -3.25 6.08 0.28
CA ALA A 73 -2.18 5.82 -0.66
C ALA A 73 -0.86 6.44 -0.19
N LEU A 74 0.19 5.62 -0.22
CA LEU A 74 1.57 6.03 0.06
C LEU A 74 2.34 6.25 -1.25
N SER A 75 2.08 5.40 -2.25
CA SER A 75 2.70 5.47 -3.57
C SER A 75 1.74 5.01 -4.65
N LEU A 76 1.83 5.64 -5.83
CA LEU A 76 1.07 5.25 -7.01
C LEU A 76 1.98 5.38 -8.23
N THR A 77 2.11 4.31 -9.00
CA THR A 77 2.94 4.25 -10.20
C THR A 77 2.11 3.76 -11.39
N VAL A 78 2.14 4.51 -12.49
CA VAL A 78 1.54 4.08 -13.76
C VAL A 78 2.46 3.07 -14.42
N ILE A 79 1.92 1.92 -14.81
CA ILE A 79 2.68 0.83 -15.45
C ILE A 79 2.61 0.85 -16.99
N GLY A 80 1.64 1.58 -17.56
CA GLY A 80 1.56 1.85 -19.00
C GLY A 80 1.00 0.69 -19.82
#